data_AF-A0AAV3PM84-F1
#
_entry.id   AF-A0AAV3PM84-F1
#
_cell.length_a   1.000
_cell.length_b   1.000
_cell.length_c   1.000
_cell.angle_alpha   90.00
_cell.angle_beta   90.00
_cell.angle_gamma   90.00
#
_symmetry.space_group_name_H-M   'P 1'
#
loop_
_entity.id
_entity.type
_entity.pdbx_description
1 polymer ?
#
loop_
_entity_poly.entity_id
_entity_poly.type
_entity_poly.pdbx_seq_one_letter_code
_entity_poly.pdbx_strand_id
1 'polypeptide(L)'
;MAAVTCELKWLKGLLKSLGVENPCTLIYRKEHWNIPDYQPWGVPIVFLLLNRFAELLLHKPGQGWFLAFLATILAPVRWAISKFIETHIIRKLNLRKHGMVPNHSFHQDFNTCLFALVPEGLYDRVDDGSIKLQKESSFSFYDEGILVDGNTKPLKTDLVILATGFRGADKIKDIFVSPFFKNVIAQTNDSALPIYR
;
A
#
# COMPACT_ATOMS: atom_id res chain seq x y z
N MET A 1 2.94 -0.80 -1.28
CA MET A 1 3.38 -1.24 -2.61
C MET A 1 3.08 -2.73 -2.71
N ALA A 2 1.95 -3.20 -3.23
CA ALA A 2 1.04 -2.67 -4.24
C ALA A 2 -0.09 -1.76 -3.71
N ALA A 3 -0.51 -0.80 -4.52
CA ALA A 3 -1.82 -0.18 -4.45
C ALA A 3 -2.20 0.22 -5.88
N VAL A 4 -3.05 -0.58 -6.51
CA VAL A 4 -3.67 -0.28 -7.80
C VAL A 4 -5.02 0.36 -7.49
N THR A 5 -5.08 1.68 -7.53
CA THR A 5 -6.33 2.43 -7.70
C THR A 5 -6.36 2.98 -9.11
N CYS A 6 -6.39 2.08 -10.09
CA CYS A 6 -6.93 2.37 -11.42
C CYS A 6 -7.44 1.03 -11.98
N GLU A 7 -8.76 0.91 -12.04
CA GLU A 7 -9.53 -0.26 -12.49
C GLU A 7 -9.27 -1.60 -11.78
N LEU A 8 -9.91 -1.79 -10.63
CA LEU A 8 -10.16 -3.12 -10.03
C LEU A 8 -10.85 -4.13 -10.99
N LYS A 9 -11.40 -3.70 -12.14
CA LYS A 9 -12.06 -4.58 -13.11
C LYS A 9 -11.11 -5.61 -13.74
N TRP A 10 -9.89 -5.19 -14.10
CA TRP A 10 -8.89 -6.10 -14.70
C TRP A 10 -8.39 -7.14 -13.70
N LEU A 11 -8.11 -6.73 -12.46
CA LEU A 11 -7.72 -7.64 -11.38
C LEU A 11 -8.85 -8.59 -11.00
N LYS A 12 -10.11 -8.13 -10.98
CA LYS A 12 -11.28 -9.02 -10.76
C LYS A 12 -11.38 -10.07 -11.87
N GLY A 13 -11.18 -9.71 -13.13
CA GLY A 13 -11.16 -10.66 -14.24
C GLY A 13 -10.03 -11.69 -14.11
N LEU A 14 -8.83 -11.23 -13.78
CA LEU A 14 -7.64 -12.08 -13.62
C LEU A 14 -7.77 -13.02 -12.40
N LEU A 15 -8.24 -12.51 -11.26
CA LEU A 15 -8.53 -13.33 -10.09
C LEU A 15 -9.61 -14.38 -10.38
N LYS A 16 -10.58 -14.08 -11.25
CA LYS A 16 -11.63 -15.03 -11.64
C LYS A 16 -11.12 -16.17 -12.53
N SER A 17 -10.03 -15.97 -13.26
CA SER A 17 -9.39 -17.03 -14.08
C SER A 17 -8.34 -17.85 -13.34
N LEU A 18 -7.94 -17.45 -12.13
CA LEU A 18 -7.01 -18.22 -11.31
C LEU A 18 -7.71 -19.45 -10.73
N GLY A 19 -7.02 -20.59 -10.76
CA GLY A 19 -7.46 -21.84 -10.13
C GLY A 19 -6.27 -22.61 -9.59
N VAL A 20 -6.56 -23.63 -8.78
CA VAL A 20 -5.55 -24.44 -8.07
C VAL A 20 -4.58 -25.14 -9.02
N GLU A 21 -5.02 -25.46 -10.25
CA GLU A 21 -4.19 -26.11 -11.28
C GLU A 21 -3.06 -25.21 -11.78
N ASN A 22 -3.27 -23.88 -11.81
CA ASN A 22 -2.29 -22.89 -12.27
C ASN A 22 -2.15 -21.77 -11.22
N PRO A 23 -1.44 -22.03 -10.11
CA PRO A 23 -1.33 -21.08 -9.01
C PRO A 23 -0.47 -19.87 -9.41
N CYS A 24 -0.88 -18.68 -8.97
CA CYS A 24 -0.16 -17.43 -9.17
C CYS A 24 0.72 -17.11 -7.95
N THR A 25 1.99 -16.80 -8.16
CA THR A 25 2.90 -16.38 -7.08
C THR A 25 2.93 -14.86 -7.00
N LEU A 26 2.48 -14.31 -5.87
CA LEU A 26 2.58 -12.89 -5.56
C LEU A 26 3.87 -12.62 -4.77
N ILE A 27 4.87 -12.06 -5.45
CA ILE A 27 6.14 -11.66 -4.84
C ILE A 27 6.01 -10.23 -4.31
N TYR A 28 6.33 -10.01 -3.03
CA TYR A 28 6.25 -8.70 -2.39
C TYR A 28 7.42 -8.45 -1.43
N ARG A 29 7.80 -7.18 -1.27
CA ARG A 29 8.94 -6.79 -0.40
C ARG A 29 8.51 -6.47 1.03
N LYS A 30 7.38 -5.76 1.15
CA LYS A 30 6.84 -5.25 2.41
C LYS A 30 5.34 -5.47 2.43
N GLU A 31 4.84 -5.91 3.58
CA GLU A 31 3.42 -5.93 3.87
C GLU A 31 2.92 -4.49 3.99
N HIS A 32 1.70 -4.24 3.54
CA HIS A 32 1.02 -2.97 3.74
C HIS A 32 -0.39 -3.23 4.24
N TRP A 33 -0.95 -2.23 4.93
CA TRP A 33 -2.32 -2.29 5.40
C TRP A 33 -3.28 -2.16 4.22
N ASN A 34 -4.02 -3.24 3.95
CA ASN A 34 -5.10 -3.22 2.97
C ASN A 34 -6.45 -3.19 3.69
N ILE A 35 -7.31 -2.27 3.27
CA ILE A 35 -8.60 -2.01 3.88
C ILE A 35 -9.65 -2.95 3.26
N PRO A 36 -10.38 -3.76 4.05
CA PRO A 36 -11.44 -4.63 3.54
C PRO A 36 -12.71 -3.86 3.18
N ASP A 37 -13.00 -2.79 3.92
CA ASP A 37 -14.20 -1.96 3.80
C ASP A 37 -13.98 -0.60 4.50
N TYR A 38 -14.80 0.39 4.16
CA TYR A 38 -14.72 1.74 4.72
C TYR A 38 -15.44 1.91 6.07
N GLN A 39 -15.86 0.84 6.74
CA GLN A 39 -16.67 0.86 7.96
C GLN A 39 -16.11 -0.07 9.05
N PRO A 40 -14.91 0.22 9.60
CA PRO A 40 -14.37 -0.52 10.74
C PRO A 40 -15.38 -0.57 11.90
N TRP A 41 -15.84 -1.78 12.24
CA TRP A 41 -16.90 -2.03 13.24
C TRP A 41 -18.16 -1.16 13.08
N GLY A 42 -18.55 -0.84 11.84
CA GLY A 42 -19.72 -0.03 11.54
C GLY A 42 -19.51 1.48 11.64
N VAL A 43 -18.31 1.93 12.01
CA VAL A 43 -17.96 3.36 12.04
C VAL A 43 -17.32 3.74 10.70
N PRO A 44 -17.88 4.70 9.94
CA PRO A 44 -17.24 5.16 8.70
C PRO A 44 -15.83 5.70 8.95
N ILE A 45 -14.83 5.15 8.25
CA ILE A 45 -13.41 5.52 8.43
C ILE A 45 -13.15 7.00 8.12
N VAL A 46 -13.97 7.59 7.25
CA VAL A 46 -13.96 9.01 6.90
C VAL A 46 -14.20 9.88 8.14
N PHE A 47 -15.10 9.47 9.03
CA PHE A 47 -15.34 10.19 10.28
C PHE A 47 -14.23 10.03 11.31
N LEU A 48 -13.36 9.03 11.17
CA LEU A 48 -12.21 8.85 12.07
C LEU A 48 -10.98 9.61 11.58
N LEU A 49 -10.75 9.63 10.27
CA LEU A 49 -9.47 10.08 9.69
C LEU A 49 -9.56 11.30 8.76
N LEU A 50 -10.74 11.58 8.18
CA LEU A 50 -10.92 12.59 7.14
C LEU A 50 -11.91 13.67 7.58
N ASN A 51 -11.61 14.31 8.72
CA ASN A 51 -12.38 15.42 9.24
C ASN A 51 -11.44 16.48 9.86
N ARG A 52 -11.98 17.68 10.13
CA ARG A 52 -11.19 18.81 10.67
C ARG A 52 -10.55 18.52 12.02
N PHE A 53 -11.16 17.70 12.87
CA PHE A 53 -10.57 17.28 14.14
C PHE A 53 -9.39 16.32 13.92
N ALA A 54 -9.49 15.40 12.97
CA ALA A 54 -8.40 14.50 12.61
C ALA A 54 -7.16 15.26 12.12
N GLU A 55 -7.32 16.42 11.48
CA GLU A 55 -6.19 17.27 11.11
C GLU A 55 -5.40 17.83 12.30
N LEU A 56 -6.03 18.00 13.47
CA LEU A 56 -5.36 18.47 14.69
C LEU A 56 -4.49 17.37 15.31
N LEU A 57 -4.73 16.11 14.95
CA LEU A 57 -3.96 14.96 15.42
C LEU A 57 -2.59 14.85 14.73
N LEU A 58 -2.42 15.52 13.59
CA LEU A 58 -1.26 15.37 12.70
C LEU A 58 -0.28 16.52 12.85
N HIS A 59 1.02 16.20 12.79
CA HIS A 59 2.05 17.23 12.63
C HIS A 59 2.16 17.67 11.17
N LYS A 60 2.14 18.98 10.94
CA LYS A 60 2.24 19.62 9.63
C LYS A 60 3.57 20.36 9.50
N PRO A 61 4.21 20.39 8.31
CA PRO A 61 5.40 21.21 8.10
C PRO A 61 5.04 22.69 8.26
N GLY A 62 5.93 23.47 8.90
CA GLY A 62 5.68 24.89 9.16
C GLY A 62 4.57 25.21 10.17
N GLN A 63 4.08 24.21 10.92
CA GLN A 63 3.05 24.43 11.95
C GLN A 63 3.56 25.30 13.11
N GLY A 64 2.69 26.17 13.62
CA GLY A 64 2.99 26.95 14.83
C GLY A 64 3.10 26.09 16.08
N TRP A 65 3.77 26.61 17.10
CA TRP A 65 4.01 25.93 18.38
C TRP A 65 2.74 25.38 19.06
N PHE A 66 1.63 26.12 19.01
CA PHE A 66 0.35 25.70 19.60
C PHE A 66 -0.24 24.46 18.92
N LEU A 67 -0.16 24.40 17.58
CA LEU A 67 -0.62 23.23 16.83
C LEU A 67 0.29 22.02 17.07
N ALA A 68 1.61 22.24 17.15
CA ALA A 68 2.55 21.20 17.52
C ALA A 68 2.22 20.62 18.90
N PHE A 69 2.01 21.48 19.90
CA PHE A 69 1.65 21.09 21.26
C PHE A 69 0.33 20.29 21.29
N LEU A 70 -0.70 20.77 20.60
CA LEU A 70 -1.99 20.09 20.54
C LEU A 70 -1.88 18.70 19.91
N ALA A 71 -1.15 18.59 18.79
CA ALA A 71 -0.93 17.31 18.12
C ALA A 71 -0.10 16.33 18.98
N THR A 72 0.82 16.83 19.81
CA THR A 72 1.56 16.00 20.78
C THR A 72 0.64 15.47 21.88
N ILE A 73 -0.22 16.32 22.46
CA ILE A 73 -1.20 15.90 23.47
C ILE A 73 -2.19 14.89 22.91
N LEU A 74 -2.62 15.08 21.66
CA LEU A 74 -3.59 14.21 21.01
C LEU A 74 -2.96 12.96 20.35
N ALA A 75 -1.65 12.76 20.45
CA ALA A 75 -0.97 11.57 19.92
C ALA A 75 -1.55 10.23 20.43
N PRO A 76 -1.96 10.08 21.70
CA PRO A 76 -2.61 8.86 22.17
C PRO A 76 -3.95 8.58 21.49
N VAL A 77 -4.74 9.63 21.19
CA VAL A 77 -6.01 9.50 20.46
C VAL A 77 -5.76 8.98 19.04
N ARG A 78 -4.78 9.57 18.36
CA ARG A 78 -4.33 9.13 17.03
C ARG A 78 -3.87 7.67 17.03
N TRP A 79 -3.10 7.28 18.04
CA TRP A 79 -2.66 5.89 18.21
C TRP A 79 -3.84 4.94 18.45
N ALA A 80 -4.80 5.33 19.29
CA ALA A 80 -6.00 4.52 19.58
C ALA A 80 -6.85 4.31 18.32
N ILE A 81 -7.07 5.36 17.52
CA ILE A 81 -7.77 5.26 16.22
C ILE A 81 -7.03 4.29 15.29
N SER A 82 -5.70 4.40 15.18
CA SER A 82 -4.89 3.47 14.38
C SER A 82 -5.11 2.02 14.83
N LYS A 83 -5.02 1.75 16.14
CA LYS A 83 -5.17 0.39 16.68
C LYS A 83 -6.57 -0.17 16.53
N PHE A 84 -7.60 0.68 16.63
CA PHE A 84 -8.98 0.30 16.36
C PHE A 84 -9.15 -0.22 14.92
N ILE A 85 -8.64 0.53 13.95
CA ILE A 85 -8.69 0.16 12.53
C ILE A 85 -7.83 -1.09 12.26
N GLU A 86 -6.60 -1.14 12.77
CA GLU A 86 -5.71 -2.31 12.63
C GLU A 86 -6.38 -3.58 13.14
N THR A 87 -7.06 -3.51 14.29
CA THR A 87 -7.76 -4.65 14.88
C THR A 87 -8.92 -5.13 14.01
N HIS A 88 -9.69 -4.20 13.43
CA HIS A 88 -10.74 -4.53 12.46
C HIS A 88 -10.16 -5.27 11.25
N ILE A 89 -9.11 -4.71 10.64
CA ILE A 89 -8.48 -5.27 9.44
C ILE A 89 -7.91 -6.67 9.73
N ILE A 90 -7.14 -6.82 10.81
CA ILE A 90 -6.53 -8.11 11.20
C ILE A 90 -7.60 -9.19 11.38
N ARG A 91 -8.72 -8.85 12.03
CA ARG A 91 -9.80 -9.80 12.30
C ARG A 91 -10.59 -10.13 11.04
N LYS A 92 -10.97 -9.12 10.26
CA LYS A 92 -11.82 -9.33 9.09
C LYS A 92 -11.12 -10.09 7.97
N LEU A 93 -9.81 -9.92 7.81
CA LEU A 93 -9.01 -10.57 6.76
C LEU A 93 -8.16 -11.73 7.28
N ASN A 94 -8.26 -12.07 8.58
CA ASN A 94 -7.41 -13.07 9.22
C ASN A 94 -5.91 -12.90 8.92
N LEU A 95 -5.39 -11.67 8.88
CA LEU A 95 -4.02 -11.38 8.43
C LEU A 95 -2.93 -12.17 9.16
N ARG A 96 -3.18 -12.55 10.43
CA ARG A 96 -2.27 -13.39 11.23
C ARG A 96 -2.09 -14.79 10.62
N LYS A 97 -3.15 -15.38 10.07
CA LYS A 97 -3.12 -16.69 9.38
C LYS A 97 -2.19 -16.64 8.17
N HIS A 98 -2.23 -15.53 7.43
CA HIS A 98 -1.48 -15.36 6.18
C HIS A 98 -0.09 -14.75 6.37
N GLY A 99 0.32 -14.41 7.59
CA GLY A 99 1.59 -13.69 7.84
C GLY A 99 1.64 -12.29 7.22
N MET A 100 0.48 -11.67 6.98
CA MET A 100 0.34 -10.38 6.27
C MET A 100 0.12 -9.19 7.22
N VAL A 101 0.50 -9.32 8.49
CA VAL A 101 0.42 -8.22 9.46
C VAL A 101 1.67 -7.34 9.29
N PRO A 102 1.54 -6.06 8.87
CA PRO A 102 2.69 -5.19 8.71
C PRO A 102 3.37 -4.86 10.04
N ASN A 103 4.68 -4.62 9.98
CA ASN A 103 5.48 -4.25 11.16
C ASN A 103 5.32 -2.77 11.57
N HIS A 104 4.71 -1.95 10.72
CA HIS A 104 4.38 -0.55 10.99
C HIS A 104 2.90 -0.35 11.29
N SER A 105 2.55 0.79 11.88
CA SER A 105 1.15 1.12 12.18
C SER A 105 0.36 1.51 10.94
N PHE A 106 -0.95 1.30 10.97
CA PHE A 106 -1.87 1.71 9.91
C PHE A 106 -1.74 3.21 9.61
N HIS A 107 -1.57 4.02 10.65
CA HIS A 107 -1.33 5.45 10.52
C HIS A 107 -0.12 5.80 9.62
N GLN A 108 0.97 5.00 9.62
CA GLN A 108 2.11 5.26 8.73
C GLN A 108 1.75 5.03 7.26
N ASP A 109 1.03 3.96 6.94
CA ASP A 109 0.52 3.74 5.58
C ASP A 109 -0.51 4.78 5.18
N PHE A 110 -1.38 5.18 6.11
CA PHE A 110 -2.39 6.21 5.88
C PHE A 110 -1.74 7.55 5.49
N ASN A 111 -0.74 8.00 6.24
CA ASN A 111 -0.04 9.27 5.98
C ASN A 111 0.81 9.25 4.71
N THR A 112 1.33 8.07 4.32
CA THR A 112 2.10 7.91 3.08
C THR A 112 1.22 7.59 1.87
N CYS A 113 -0.09 7.46 2.06
CA CYS A 113 -1.04 6.98 1.06
C CYS A 113 -0.65 5.60 0.49
N LEU A 114 0.02 4.76 1.29
CA LEU A 114 0.47 3.42 0.92
C LEU A 114 -0.48 2.32 1.43
N PHE A 115 -1.78 2.58 1.40
CA PHE A 115 -2.83 1.61 1.67
C PHE A 115 -3.69 1.39 0.41
N ALA A 116 -4.33 0.23 0.32
CA ALA A 116 -5.23 -0.09 -0.78
C ALA A 116 -6.50 -0.76 -0.28
N LEU A 117 -7.56 -0.77 -1.10
CA LEU A 117 -8.67 -1.68 -0.88
C LEU A 117 -8.24 -3.10 -1.25
N VAL A 118 -8.57 -4.05 -0.39
CA VAL A 118 -8.34 -5.47 -0.67
C VAL A 118 -9.24 -5.89 -1.85
N PRO A 119 -8.69 -6.55 -2.89
CA PRO A 119 -9.51 -7.19 -3.90
C PRO A 119 -10.43 -8.26 -3.30
N GLU A 120 -11.69 -8.27 -3.72
CA GLU A 120 -12.67 -9.27 -3.28
C GLU A 120 -12.16 -10.70 -3.49
N GLY A 121 -12.21 -11.51 -2.43
CA GLY A 121 -11.77 -12.91 -2.45
C GLY A 121 -10.27 -13.13 -2.67
N LEU A 122 -9.42 -12.12 -2.41
CA LEU A 122 -7.97 -12.29 -2.45
C LEU A 122 -7.51 -13.37 -1.45
N TYR A 123 -7.91 -13.24 -0.19
CA TYR A 123 -7.46 -14.15 0.87
C TYR A 123 -8.11 -15.53 0.78
N ASP A 124 -9.32 -15.63 0.23
CA ASP A 124 -9.95 -16.93 -0.07
C ASP A 124 -9.09 -17.73 -1.07
N ARG A 125 -8.50 -17.05 -2.06
CA ARG A 125 -7.57 -17.65 -3.03
C ARG A 125 -6.18 -17.92 -2.48
N VAL A 126 -5.79 -17.20 -1.42
CA VAL A 126 -4.58 -17.56 -0.67
C VAL A 126 -4.85 -18.84 0.12
N ASP A 127 -6.05 -18.99 0.67
CA ASP A 127 -6.46 -20.17 1.43
C ASP A 127 -6.61 -21.43 0.57
N ASP A 128 -7.17 -21.30 -0.64
CA ASP A 128 -7.32 -22.44 -1.57
C ASP A 128 -6.03 -22.79 -2.33
N GLY A 129 -4.98 -21.96 -2.20
CA GLY A 129 -3.67 -22.17 -2.83
C GLY A 129 -3.54 -21.65 -4.27
N SER A 130 -4.57 -21.03 -4.83
CA SER A 130 -4.53 -20.37 -6.15
C SER A 130 -3.60 -19.15 -6.15
N ILE A 131 -3.36 -18.53 -4.99
CA ILE A 131 -2.38 -17.46 -4.82
C ILE A 131 -1.36 -17.84 -3.74
N LYS A 132 -0.09 -17.90 -4.13
CA LYS A 132 1.04 -18.14 -3.21
C LYS A 132 1.70 -16.81 -2.88
N LEU A 133 1.65 -16.42 -1.61
CA LEU A 133 2.32 -15.22 -1.12
C LEU A 133 3.79 -15.54 -0.86
N GLN A 134 4.70 -14.77 -1.46
CA GLN A 134 6.13 -14.94 -1.27
C GLN A 134 6.80 -13.59 -0.94
N LYS A 135 7.40 -13.50 0.26
CA LYS A 135 8.04 -12.27 0.73
C LYS A 135 9.52 -12.26 0.37
N GLU A 136 9.93 -11.44 -0.59
CA GLU A 136 11.30 -11.43 -1.11
C GLU A 136 11.72 -10.02 -1.54
N SER A 137 13.00 -9.69 -1.39
CA SER A 137 13.51 -8.34 -1.72
C SER A 137 13.76 -8.15 -3.21
N SER A 138 14.13 -9.21 -3.91
CA SER A 138 14.71 -9.13 -5.24
C SER A 138 14.57 -10.43 -6.00
N PHE A 139 14.59 -10.31 -7.31
CA PHE A 139 14.47 -11.41 -8.24
C PHE A 139 15.21 -11.05 -9.53
N SER A 140 15.56 -12.07 -10.29
CA SER A 140 16.18 -11.98 -11.61
C SER A 140 15.39 -12.83 -12.61
N PHE A 141 15.52 -12.51 -13.89
CA PHE A 141 14.90 -13.28 -14.95
C PHE A 141 15.90 -14.33 -15.47
N TYR A 142 15.36 -15.46 -15.90
CA TYR A 142 16.09 -16.47 -16.66
C TYR A 142 15.18 -17.00 -17.78
N ASP A 143 15.72 -17.82 -18.68
CA ASP A 143 15.05 -18.21 -19.93
C ASP A 143 13.63 -18.80 -19.78
N GLU A 144 13.32 -19.46 -18.66
CA GLU A 144 11.99 -20.06 -18.43
C GLU A 144 11.21 -19.41 -17.27
N GLY A 145 11.64 -18.26 -16.74
CA GLY A 145 10.88 -17.58 -15.68
C GLY A 145 11.70 -16.67 -14.77
N ILE A 146 11.46 -16.79 -13.45
CA ILE A 146 12.04 -15.94 -12.42
C ILE A 146 12.88 -16.77 -11.45
N LEU A 147 14.09 -16.28 -11.15
CA LEU A 147 14.89 -16.73 -10.01
C LEU A 147 14.74 -15.71 -8.88
N VAL A 148 14.30 -16.17 -7.71
CA VAL A 148 14.09 -15.30 -6.56
C VAL A 148 15.28 -15.41 -5.61
N ASP A 149 15.81 -14.27 -5.17
CA ASP A 149 17.04 -14.25 -4.37
C ASP A 149 16.85 -15.01 -3.05
N GLY A 150 17.79 -15.90 -2.73
CA GLY A 150 17.71 -16.78 -1.56
C GLY A 150 17.05 -18.14 -1.82
N ASN A 151 16.38 -18.34 -2.96
CA ASN A 151 15.87 -19.65 -3.37
C ASN A 151 16.85 -20.38 -4.30
N THR A 152 17.09 -21.65 -4.03
CA THR A 152 17.88 -22.53 -4.90
C THR A 152 17.09 -23.08 -6.08
N LYS A 153 15.75 -22.97 -6.07
CA LYS A 153 14.89 -23.46 -7.14
C LYS A 153 14.28 -22.30 -7.93
N PRO A 154 14.49 -22.23 -9.25
CA PRO A 154 13.86 -21.23 -10.09
C PRO A 154 12.34 -21.47 -10.20
N LEU A 155 11.56 -20.39 -10.28
CA LEU A 155 10.15 -20.44 -10.61
C LEU A 155 10.00 -20.39 -12.13
N LYS A 156 9.57 -21.51 -12.72
CA LYS A 156 9.09 -21.53 -14.10
C LYS A 156 7.82 -20.67 -14.19
N THR A 157 7.77 -19.74 -15.13
CA THR A 157 6.68 -18.76 -15.19
C THR A 157 6.41 -18.32 -16.62
N ASP A 158 5.17 -18.46 -17.07
CA ASP A 158 4.77 -18.10 -18.43
C ASP A 158 4.49 -16.60 -18.61
N LEU A 159 4.08 -15.91 -17.54
CA LEU A 159 3.74 -14.49 -17.54
C LEU A 159 4.16 -13.79 -16.25
N VAL A 160 4.84 -12.66 -16.38
CA VAL A 160 5.25 -11.81 -15.26
C VAL A 160 4.58 -10.45 -15.35
N ILE A 161 3.82 -10.09 -14.32
CA ILE A 161 3.13 -8.79 -14.23
C ILE A 161 3.83 -7.93 -13.18
N LEU A 162 4.50 -6.86 -13.62
CA LEU A 162 5.18 -5.91 -12.72
C LEU A 162 4.22 -4.85 -12.20
N ALA A 163 3.56 -5.13 -11.08
CA ALA A 163 2.67 -4.20 -10.37
C ALA A 163 3.44 -3.26 -9.40
N THR A 164 4.56 -2.68 -9.85
CA THR A 164 5.50 -1.91 -9.01
C THR A 164 5.21 -0.41 -8.91
N GLY A 165 4.10 0.05 -9.49
CA GLY A 165 3.65 1.44 -9.43
C GLY A 165 4.24 2.31 -10.55
N PHE A 166 4.26 3.63 -10.34
CA PHE A 166 4.69 4.61 -11.34
C PHE A 166 5.59 5.68 -10.73
N ARG A 167 6.48 6.24 -11.54
CA ARG A 167 7.30 7.41 -11.19
C ARG A 167 6.50 8.69 -11.44
N GLY A 168 5.67 9.07 -10.48
CA GLY A 168 4.78 10.24 -10.60
C GLY A 168 5.52 11.56 -10.82
N ALA A 169 6.62 11.77 -10.11
CA ALA A 169 7.46 12.97 -10.24
C ALA A 169 8.01 13.16 -11.66
N ASP A 170 8.58 12.10 -12.25
CA ASP A 170 9.08 12.11 -13.62
C ASP A 170 7.95 12.44 -14.61
N LYS A 171 6.78 11.80 -14.45
CA LYS A 171 5.62 12.06 -15.31
C LYS A 171 5.17 13.53 -15.24
N ILE A 172 5.09 14.11 -14.03
CA ILE A 172 4.70 15.52 -13.86
C ILE A 172 5.75 16.45 -14.47
N LYS A 173 7.03 16.16 -14.28
CA LYS A 173 8.14 16.91 -14.91
C LYS A 173 8.02 16.92 -16.43
N ASP A 174 7.68 15.78 -17.03
CA ASP A 174 7.62 15.62 -18.48
C ASP A 174 6.40 16.30 -19.13
N ILE A 175 5.34 16.60 -18.37
CA ILE A 175 4.18 17.38 -18.85
C ILE A 175 4.60 18.81 -19.23
N PHE A 176 5.54 19.42 -18.50
CA PHE A 176 5.94 20.80 -18.75
C PHE A 176 6.96 20.89 -19.87
N VAL A 177 6.72 21.73 -20.87
CA VAL A 177 7.72 22.01 -21.93
C VAL A 177 8.84 22.92 -21.41
N SER A 178 8.51 23.85 -20.50
CA SER A 178 9.44 24.86 -19.98
C SER A 178 10.55 24.25 -19.10
N PRO A 179 11.84 24.53 -19.39
CA PRO A 179 12.97 24.08 -18.58
C PRO A 179 12.91 24.57 -17.12
N PHE A 180 12.31 25.75 -16.88
CA PHE A 180 12.17 26.31 -15.54
C PHE A 180 11.33 25.39 -14.64
N PHE A 181 10.12 25.02 -15.07
CA PHE A 181 9.24 24.14 -14.29
C PHE A 181 9.83 22.74 -14.13
N LYS A 182 10.50 22.21 -15.17
CA LYS A 182 11.23 20.95 -15.07
C LYS A 182 12.30 20.98 -13.98
N ASN A 183 13.04 22.08 -13.86
CA ASN A 183 14.09 22.25 -12.85
C ASN A 183 13.51 22.43 -11.45
N VAL A 184 12.42 23.18 -11.28
CA VAL A 184 11.73 23.30 -9.98
C VAL A 184 11.27 21.94 -9.45
N ILE A 185 10.78 21.06 -10.34
CA ILE A 185 10.36 19.70 -9.99
C ILE A 185 11.57 18.77 -9.75
N ALA A 186 12.67 18.94 -10.49
CA ALA A 186 13.86 18.10 -10.38
C ALA A 186 14.76 18.44 -9.17
N GLN A 187 14.68 19.66 -8.63
CA GLN A 187 15.51 20.10 -7.50
C GLN A 187 15.05 19.54 -6.14
N THR A 188 13.91 18.86 -6.07
CA THR A 188 13.50 18.15 -4.85
C THR A 188 14.15 16.77 -4.83
N ASN A 189 15.31 16.65 -4.17
CA ASN A 189 15.86 15.37 -3.69
C ASN A 189 15.00 14.73 -2.57
N ASP A 190 13.98 15.46 -2.09
CA ASP A 190 12.96 14.92 -1.21
C ASP A 190 11.95 14.08 -2.00
N SER A 191 11.54 12.96 -1.41
CA SER A 191 10.46 12.08 -1.91
C SER A 191 9.09 12.76 -2.01
N ALA A 192 8.95 13.99 -1.53
CA ALA A 192 7.76 14.81 -1.65
C ALA A 192 7.96 15.92 -2.69
N LEU A 193 7.16 15.87 -3.76
CA LEU A 193 7.05 16.99 -4.69
C LEU A 193 6.59 18.24 -3.94
N PRO A 194 7.11 19.44 -4.29
CA PRO A 194 6.75 20.68 -3.62
C PRO A 194 5.28 21.09 -3.86
N ILE A 195 4.58 20.38 -4.75
CA ILE A 195 3.15 20.54 -5.06
C ILE A 195 2.26 20.07 -3.89
N TYR A 196 2.76 19.19 -3.02
CA TYR A 196 2.02 18.66 -1.87
C TYR A 196 2.41 19.32 -0.54
N ARG A 197 3.09 20.48 -0.60
CA ARG A 197 3.42 21.28 0.58
C ARG A 197 2.27 22.18 1.01
#